data_AF-A0A2L2N3G6-F1
#
_entry.id   AF-A0A2L2N3G6-F1
#
_cell.length_a   1.000
_cell.length_b   1.000
_cell.length_c   1.000
_cell.angle_alpha   90.00
_cell.angle_beta   90.00
_cell.angle_gamma   90.00
#
_symmetry.space_group_name_H-M   'P 1'
#
loop_
_entity.id
_entity.type
_entity.pdbx_description
1 polymer ?
#
loop_
_entity_poly.entity_id
_entity_poly.type
_entity_poly.pdbx_seq_one_letter_code
_entity_poly.pdbx_strand_id
1 'polypeptide(L)'
;MFKPLSLALVAATIVVASINNPSATLARTCASKCGSHPIQFTPGQYIRVEVINSTPNPIKIQKPSGTDAISLSPGQKLNLEQIEGTEPNTSLIFWSEKGLSLQAIVSKPNFGTLRLELRPTWRSPGDRSLYIMDDGRINVF
;
A
#
# COMPACT_ATOMS: atom_id res chain seq x y z
N MET A 1 55.26 -28.34 -49.38
CA MET A 1 55.39 -27.10 -48.56
C MET A 1 54.88 -25.96 -49.43
N PHE A 2 53.79 -25.24 -49.17
CA PHE A 2 53.16 -24.77 -47.93
C PHE A 2 51.62 -24.72 -48.09
N LYS A 3 50.90 -25.05 -47.01
CA LYS A 3 49.50 -24.63 -46.78
C LYS A 3 49.55 -23.26 -46.09
N PRO A 4 48.58 -22.37 -46.34
CA PRO A 4 47.74 -21.91 -45.24
C PRO A 4 46.26 -21.85 -45.67
N LEU A 5 45.35 -22.50 -44.95
CA LEU A 5 44.66 -22.09 -43.73
C LEU A 5 43.38 -21.27 -44.06
N SER A 6 42.24 -21.94 -43.84
CA SER A 6 40.89 -21.39 -43.85
C SER A 6 40.75 -20.19 -42.93
N LEU A 7 39.80 -19.29 -43.23
CA LEU A 7 39.00 -18.64 -42.18
C LEU A 7 37.66 -18.19 -42.77
N ALA A 8 36.64 -19.04 -42.66
CA ALA A 8 35.26 -18.62 -42.88
C ALA A 8 34.77 -17.95 -41.58
N LEU A 9 34.50 -16.64 -41.65
CA LEU A 9 34.06 -15.84 -40.51
C LEU A 9 32.54 -15.96 -40.40
N VAL A 10 32.05 -16.86 -39.54
CA VAL A 10 30.63 -16.94 -39.20
C VAL A 10 30.34 -15.92 -38.09
N ALA A 11 29.77 -14.78 -38.47
CA ALA A 11 29.27 -13.80 -37.52
C ALA A 11 27.97 -14.33 -36.87
N ALA A 12 28.07 -14.84 -35.64
CA ALA A 12 26.90 -15.19 -34.85
C ALA A 12 26.34 -13.92 -34.17
N THR A 13 25.22 -13.39 -34.66
CA THR A 13 24.47 -12.33 -34.00
C THR A 13 23.59 -12.93 -32.89
N ILE A 14 23.99 -12.76 -31.64
CA ILE A 14 23.15 -13.11 -30.49
C ILE A 14 22.16 -11.96 -30.26
N VAL A 15 20.92 -12.15 -30.66
CA VAL A 15 19.81 -11.24 -30.31
C VAL A 15 19.37 -11.58 -28.88
N VAL A 16 19.85 -10.81 -27.91
CA VAL A 16 19.30 -10.84 -26.54
C VAL A 16 18.03 -9.99 -26.52
N ALA A 17 16.90 -10.60 -26.83
CA ALA A 17 15.61 -10.00 -26.54
C ALA A 17 15.37 -10.10 -25.03
N SER A 18 15.71 -9.05 -24.28
CA SER A 18 15.30 -8.90 -22.89
C SER A 18 13.82 -8.57 -22.84
N ILE A 19 12.97 -9.59 -22.94
CA ILE A 19 11.53 -9.46 -22.76
C ILE A 19 11.24 -9.46 -21.26
N ASN A 20 11.54 -8.35 -20.59
CA ASN A 20 10.94 -8.06 -19.29
C ASN A 20 9.48 -7.64 -19.53
N ASN A 21 8.64 -8.60 -19.89
CA ASN A 21 7.20 -8.44 -19.78
C ASN A 21 6.85 -8.80 -18.33
N PRO A 22 6.66 -7.83 -17.40
CA PRO A 22 5.96 -8.16 -16.17
C PRO A 22 4.62 -8.75 -16.61
N SER A 23 4.40 -10.03 -16.30
CA SER A 23 3.15 -10.71 -16.62
C SER A 23 2.02 -9.85 -16.10
N ALA A 24 1.20 -9.31 -17.01
CA ALA A 24 0.00 -8.59 -16.65
C ALA A 24 -0.86 -9.56 -15.84
N THR A 25 -1.00 -9.29 -14.54
CA THR A 25 -1.85 -10.07 -13.66
C THR A 25 -3.27 -9.90 -14.16
N LEU A 26 -3.78 -10.90 -14.87
CA LEU A 26 -5.13 -10.92 -15.41
C LEU A 26 -6.10 -10.99 -14.23
N ALA A 27 -6.64 -9.83 -13.84
CA ALA A 27 -7.64 -9.74 -12.80
C ALA A 27 -8.85 -10.60 -13.20
N ARG A 28 -9.21 -11.56 -12.33
CA ARG A 28 -10.38 -12.41 -12.51
C ARG A 28 -11.62 -11.51 -12.55
N THR A 29 -12.42 -11.61 -13.59
CA THR A 29 -13.66 -10.87 -13.71
C THR A 29 -14.70 -11.46 -12.76
N CYS A 30 -15.24 -10.61 -11.89
CA CYS A 30 -16.49 -10.92 -11.22
C CYS A 30 -17.62 -10.96 -12.25
N ALA A 31 -18.33 -12.09 -12.36
CA ALA A 31 -19.42 -12.23 -13.33
C ALA A 31 -20.73 -11.52 -12.92
N SER A 32 -21.04 -11.39 -11.62
CA SER A 32 -22.10 -10.50 -11.10
C SER A 32 -22.10 -10.47 -9.56
N LYS A 33 -22.57 -9.36 -8.96
CA LYS A 33 -22.76 -9.16 -7.50
C LYS A 33 -21.56 -9.44 -6.60
N CYS A 34 -20.33 -9.27 -7.05
CA CYS A 34 -19.21 -9.27 -6.10
C CYS A 34 -19.32 -8.02 -5.26
N GLY A 35 -19.46 -8.21 -3.95
CA GLY A 35 -19.26 -7.12 -3.00
C GLY A 35 -17.88 -6.48 -3.17
N SER A 36 -17.62 -5.43 -2.41
CA SER A 36 -16.28 -4.87 -2.32
C SER A 36 -15.29 -5.97 -1.93
N HIS A 37 -14.33 -6.27 -2.79
CA HIS A 37 -13.25 -7.17 -2.42
C HIS A 37 -12.53 -6.56 -1.21
N PRO A 38 -12.34 -7.32 -0.12
CA PRO A 38 -11.57 -6.85 1.01
C PRO A 38 -10.20 -6.38 0.53
N ILE A 39 -9.75 -5.23 1.02
CA ILE A 39 -8.43 -4.73 0.69
C ILE A 39 -7.41 -5.67 1.34
N GLN A 40 -6.56 -6.26 0.52
CA GLN A 40 -5.53 -7.19 0.93
C GLN A 40 -4.23 -6.93 0.17
N PHE A 41 -3.12 -7.02 0.88
CA PHE A 41 -1.76 -7.00 0.33
C PHE A 41 -1.12 -8.37 0.46
N THR A 42 -0.08 -8.63 -0.33
CA THR A 42 0.67 -9.87 -0.19
C THR A 42 1.47 -9.79 1.12
N PRO A 43 1.43 -10.80 2.02
CA PRO A 43 2.29 -10.83 3.19
C PRO A 43 3.77 -10.65 2.82
N GLY A 44 4.52 -9.84 3.57
CA GLY A 44 5.91 -9.50 3.25
C GLY A 44 6.06 -8.38 2.21
N GLN A 45 4.98 -7.93 1.57
CA GLN A 45 5.04 -6.85 0.59
C GLN A 45 5.33 -5.51 1.27
N TYR A 46 6.31 -4.77 0.73
CA TYR A 46 6.52 -3.38 1.12
C TYR A 46 5.38 -2.50 0.61
N ILE A 47 4.72 -1.80 1.53
CA ILE A 47 3.63 -0.88 1.18
C ILE A 47 3.86 0.49 1.81
N ARG A 48 3.39 1.52 1.11
CA ARG A 48 3.29 2.88 1.63
C ARG A 48 1.89 3.09 2.22
N VAL A 49 1.81 3.63 3.43
CA VAL A 49 0.54 4.05 4.00
C VAL A 49 0.39 5.56 3.84
N GLU A 50 -0.55 5.98 3.02
CA GLU A 50 -0.91 7.40 2.83
C GLU A 50 -2.12 7.73 3.69
N VAL A 51 -1.94 8.62 4.67
CA VAL A 51 -3.03 9.10 5.53
C VAL A 51 -3.44 10.50 5.11
N ILE A 52 -4.73 10.74 4.96
CA ILE A 52 -5.30 12.04 4.55
C ILE A 52 -6.27 12.52 5.63
N ASN A 53 -6.06 13.75 6.13
CA ASN A 53 -7.02 14.40 7.00
C ASN A 53 -8.04 15.19 6.15
N SER A 54 -9.20 14.59 5.88
CA SER A 54 -10.34 15.25 5.21
C SER A 54 -11.33 15.84 6.21
N THR A 55 -10.91 16.12 7.45
CA THR A 55 -11.72 16.76 8.49
C THR A 55 -11.39 18.25 8.60
N PRO A 56 -12.29 19.08 9.17
CA PRO A 56 -12.02 20.50 9.38
C PRO A 56 -11.12 20.78 10.60
N ASN A 57 -10.66 19.75 11.32
CA ASN A 57 -9.84 19.91 12.54
C ASN A 57 -8.54 19.11 12.46
N PRO A 58 -7.50 19.47 13.23
CA PRO A 58 -6.34 18.62 13.39
C PRO A 58 -6.70 17.24 13.96
N ILE A 59 -6.00 16.23 13.46
CA ILE A 59 -6.03 14.86 13.99
C ILE A 59 -4.63 14.47 14.43
N LYS A 60 -4.56 13.48 15.31
CA LYS A 60 -3.33 12.78 15.64
C LYS A 60 -3.33 11.41 14.99
N ILE A 61 -2.15 10.99 14.56
CA ILE A 61 -1.87 9.66 14.03
C ILE A 61 -0.64 9.12 14.76
N GLN A 62 -0.66 7.86 15.16
CA GLN A 62 0.47 7.22 15.81
C GLN A 62 0.60 5.76 15.39
N LYS A 63 1.84 5.30 15.20
CA LYS A 63 2.16 3.88 15.13
C LYS A 63 2.45 3.39 16.56
N PRO A 64 1.66 2.45 17.12
CA PRO A 64 1.95 1.90 18.44
C PRO A 64 3.38 1.37 18.51
N SER A 65 4.09 1.70 19.59
CA SER A 65 5.48 1.27 19.86
C SER A 65 6.55 1.72 18.85
N GLY A 66 6.21 2.55 17.85
CA GLY A 66 7.14 2.96 16.79
C GLY A 66 7.43 4.45 16.74
N THR A 67 6.46 5.31 17.07
CA THR A 67 6.59 6.77 16.94
C THR A 67 5.80 7.52 18.00
N ASP A 68 6.18 8.78 18.23
CA ASP A 68 5.30 9.76 18.85
C ASP A 68 4.08 10.05 17.96
N ALA A 69 3.05 10.66 18.55
CA ALA A 69 1.86 11.06 17.84
C ALA A 69 2.15 12.25 16.89
N ILE A 70 1.89 12.05 15.60
CA ILE A 70 2.07 13.04 14.55
C ILE A 70 0.75 13.80 14.37
N SER A 71 0.84 15.13 14.35
CA SER A 71 -0.30 16.00 14.06
C SER A 71 -0.50 16.15 12.56
N LEU A 72 -1.73 15.98 12.07
CA LEU A 72 -2.08 16.22 10.68
C LEU A 72 -3.18 17.29 10.61
N SER A 73 -2.88 18.44 10.02
CA SER A 73 -3.83 19.54 9.82
C SER A 73 -4.84 19.21 8.72
N PRO A 74 -5.99 19.93 8.67
CA PRO A 74 -6.99 19.76 7.61
C PRO A 74 -6.38 19.81 6.20
N GLY A 75 -6.76 18.87 5.35
CA GLY A 75 -6.29 18.74 3.97
C GLY A 75 -4.87 18.19 3.80
N GLN A 76 -4.12 18.01 4.89
CA GLN A 76 -2.76 17.48 4.81
C GLN A 76 -2.75 15.97 4.56
N LYS A 77 -1.64 15.53 3.98
CA LYS A 77 -1.33 14.13 3.71
C LYS A 77 -0.03 13.75 4.39
N LEU A 78 0.01 12.55 4.95
CA LEU A 78 1.19 11.96 5.56
C LEU A 78 1.49 10.64 4.86
N ASN A 79 2.71 10.47 4.39
CA ASN A 79 3.19 9.19 3.88
C ASN A 79 4.03 8.53 4.97
N LEU A 80 3.54 7.39 5.45
CA LEU A 80 4.26 6.52 6.36
C LEU A 80 4.86 5.38 5.53
N GLU A 81 6.17 5.29 5.55
CA GLU A 81 6.87 4.14 5.02
C GLU A 81 6.76 3.01 6.04
N GLN A 82 6.05 1.94 5.69
CA GLN A 82 6.05 0.74 6.51
C GLN A 82 7.38 0.05 6.27
N ILE A 83 8.35 0.32 7.16
CA ILE A 83 9.60 -0.44 7.22
C ILE A 83 9.21 -1.90 7.48
N GLU A 84 9.39 -2.70 6.44
CA GLU A 84 9.19 -4.16 6.38
C GLU A 84 7.74 -4.65 6.45
N GLY A 85 7.29 -5.30 5.38
CA GLY A 85 6.00 -6.00 5.29
C GLY A 85 5.89 -7.24 6.20
N THR A 86 6.74 -7.33 7.22
CA THR A 86 6.90 -8.45 8.15
C THR A 86 6.83 -8.05 9.61
N GLU A 87 6.60 -6.77 9.96
CA GLU A 87 6.33 -6.43 11.36
C GLU A 87 4.92 -6.91 11.72
N PRO A 88 4.79 -8.00 12.50
CA PRO A 88 3.52 -8.64 12.74
C PRO A 88 2.57 -7.65 13.42
N ASN A 89 1.33 -7.60 12.96
CA ASN A 89 0.29 -6.69 13.48
C ASN A 89 0.63 -5.19 13.41
N THR A 90 1.10 -4.71 12.25
CA THR A 90 1.26 -3.27 12.06
C THR A 90 -0.10 -2.57 12.21
N SER A 91 -0.15 -1.59 13.11
CA SER A 91 -1.35 -0.83 13.39
C SER A 91 -1.08 0.67 13.35
N LEU A 92 -2.12 1.42 13.04
CA LEU A 92 -2.15 2.88 13.15
C LEU A 92 -3.34 3.24 14.01
N ILE A 93 -3.09 4.03 15.05
CA ILE A 93 -4.13 4.64 15.87
C ILE A 93 -4.28 6.10 15.47
N PHE A 94 -5.50 6.61 15.53
CA PHE A 94 -5.82 7.98 15.17
C PHE A 94 -6.98 8.53 15.99
N TRP A 95 -6.95 9.83 16.26
CA TRP A 95 -8.01 10.53 16.98
C TRP A 95 -8.07 12.00 16.61
N SER A 96 -9.25 12.60 16.77
CA SER A 96 -9.37 14.06 16.69
C SER A 96 -8.83 14.70 17.96
N GLU A 97 -8.06 15.78 17.83
CA GLU A 97 -7.62 16.56 18.99
C GLU A 97 -8.79 17.19 19.77
N LYS A 98 -9.94 17.38 19.11
CA LYS A 98 -11.17 17.90 19.73
C LYS A 98 -12.08 16.79 20.29
N GLY A 99 -11.64 15.53 20.27
CA GLY A 99 -12.45 14.39 20.72
C GLY A 99 -13.65 14.05 19.81
N LEU A 100 -13.67 14.57 18.58
CA LEU A 100 -14.73 14.29 17.61
C LEU A 100 -14.56 12.89 16.99
N SER A 101 -15.69 12.24 16.69
CA SER A 101 -15.70 10.97 15.96
C SER A 101 -15.15 11.10 14.56
N LEU A 102 -14.39 10.09 14.15
CA LEU A 102 -13.80 9.96 12.82
C LEU A 102 -14.40 8.77 12.08
N GLN A 103 -14.46 8.85 10.76
CA GLN A 103 -14.70 7.73 9.88
C GLN A 103 -13.45 7.50 9.04
N ALA A 104 -12.98 6.27 9.02
CA ALA A 104 -11.86 5.82 8.20
C ALA A 104 -12.37 5.18 6.91
N ILE A 105 -11.95 5.76 5.78
CA ILE A 105 -12.21 5.23 4.45
C ILE A 105 -10.90 4.68 3.91
N VAL A 106 -10.87 3.38 3.67
CA VAL A 106 -9.67 2.68 3.21
C VAL A 106 -9.79 2.41 1.72
N SER A 107 -8.72 2.66 0.97
CA SER A 107 -8.63 2.35 -0.46
C SER A 107 -7.22 1.87 -0.83
N LYS A 108 -7.14 1.15 -1.96
CA LYS A 108 -5.89 0.66 -2.55
C LYS A 108 -5.69 1.32 -3.93
N PRO A 109 -5.16 2.56 -3.98
CA PRO A 109 -5.04 3.30 -5.25
C PRO A 109 -4.05 2.65 -6.23
N ASN A 110 -3.10 1.86 -5.75
CA ASN A 110 -2.19 1.05 -6.57
C ASN A 110 -1.71 -0.18 -5.77
N PHE A 111 -0.90 -1.03 -6.38
CA PHE A 111 -0.45 -2.30 -5.77
C PHE A 111 0.35 -2.14 -4.47
N GLY A 112 1.06 -1.03 -4.27
CA GLY A 112 1.96 -0.81 -3.14
C GLY A 112 1.55 0.34 -2.22
N THR A 113 0.31 0.84 -2.32
CA THR A 113 -0.16 1.95 -1.49
C THR A 113 -1.48 1.62 -0.83
N LEU A 114 -1.52 1.73 0.49
CA LEU A 114 -2.73 1.75 1.30
C LEU A 114 -3.07 3.21 1.60
N ARG A 115 -4.25 3.67 1.19
CA ARG A 115 -4.73 5.00 1.51
C ARG A 115 -5.79 4.94 2.60
N LEU A 116 -5.56 5.68 3.68
CA LEU A 116 -6.48 5.91 4.78
C LEU A 116 -6.95 7.38 4.73
N GLU A 117 -8.20 7.60 4.35
CA GLU A 117 -8.82 8.92 4.41
C GLU A 117 -9.69 9.05 5.66
N LEU A 118 -9.41 10.04 6.50
CA LEU A 118 -10.13 10.31 7.73
C LEU A 118 -11.12 11.44 7.53
N ARG A 119 -12.41 11.16 7.73
CA ARG A 119 -13.53 12.08 7.55
C ARG A 119 -14.27 12.33 8.86
N PRO A 120 -14.95 13.49 9.00
CA PRO A 120 -15.83 13.72 10.13
C PRO A 120 -17.04 12.78 10.02
N THR A 121 -17.53 12.29 11.16
CA THR A 121 -18.76 11.50 11.23
C THR A 121 -19.56 11.86 12.47
N TRP A 122 -20.89 11.71 12.37
CA TRP A 122 -21.81 11.83 13.50
C TRP A 122 -21.99 10.50 14.24
N ARG A 123 -21.50 9.39 13.67
CA ARG A 123 -21.57 8.06 14.30
C ARG A 123 -20.66 8.02 15.53
N SER A 124 -21.18 7.51 16.63
CA SER A 124 -20.42 7.29 17.86
C SER A 124 -20.60 5.83 18.35
N PRO A 125 -19.52 5.10 18.66
CA PRO A 125 -18.13 5.50 18.47
C PRO A 125 -17.78 5.63 16.97
N GLY A 126 -16.86 6.56 16.67
CA GLY A 126 -16.18 6.59 15.37
C GLY A 126 -14.99 5.63 15.36
N ASP A 127 -14.40 5.44 14.18
CA ASP A 127 -13.20 4.64 13.99
C ASP A 127 -12.01 5.30 14.69
N ARG A 128 -11.07 4.49 15.19
CA ARG A 128 -9.89 4.92 15.96
C ARG A 128 -8.62 4.20 15.57
N SER A 129 -8.71 3.11 14.82
CA SER A 129 -7.55 2.33 14.44
C SER A 129 -7.69 1.64 13.10
N LEU A 130 -6.56 1.42 12.45
CA LEU A 130 -6.40 0.58 11.28
C LEU A 130 -5.37 -0.50 11.61
N TYR A 131 -5.70 -1.75 11.31
CA TYR A 131 -4.82 -2.91 11.49
C TYR A 131 -4.52 -3.55 10.14
N ILE A 132 -3.24 -3.80 9.89
CA ILE A 132 -2.74 -4.63 8.80
C ILE A 132 -2.46 -6.00 9.42
N MET A 133 -3.29 -6.98 9.08
CA MET A 133 -3.16 -8.35 9.59
C MET A 133 -1.97 -9.06 8.94
N ASP A 134 -1.50 -10.13 9.57
CA ASP A 134 -0.39 -10.95 9.07
C ASP A 134 -0.69 -11.62 7.72
N ASP A 135 -1.97 -11.85 7.39
CA ASP A 135 -2.41 -12.32 6.07
C ASP A 135 -2.59 -11.18 5.04
N GLY A 136 -2.25 -9.95 5.42
CA GLY A 136 -2.30 -8.75 4.61
C GLY A 136 -3.68 -8.10 4.50
N ARG A 137 -4.71 -8.62 5.19
CA ARG A 137 -6.03 -7.97 5.24
C ARG A 137 -5.99 -6.69 6.06
N ILE A 138 -6.84 -5.74 5.67
CA ILE A 138 -6.98 -4.46 6.37
C ILE A 138 -8.29 -4.43 7.15
N ASN A 139 -8.19 -4.14 8.45
CA ASN A 139 -9.35 -3.93 9.32
C ASN A 139 -9.35 -2.51 9.90
N VAL A 140 -10.54 -1.99 10.16
CA VAL A 140 -10.78 -0.69 10.79
C VAL A 140 -11.69 -0.91 12.00
N PHE A 141 -11.37 -0.26 13.11
CA PHE A 141 -12.12 -0.33 14.38
C PHE A 141 -12.21 1.04 15.03
#